data_AF-A0A3P3U9H2-F1
#
_entry.id   AF-A0A3P3U9H2-F1
#
_cell.length_a   1.000
_cell.length_b   1.000
_cell.length_c   1.000
_cell.angle_alpha   90.00
_cell.angle_beta   90.00
_cell.angle_gamma   90.00
#
_symmetry.space_group_name_H-M   'P 1'
#
loop_
_entity.id
_entity.type
_entity.pdbx_description
1 polymer ?
#
loop_
_entity_poly.entity_id
_entity_poly.type
_entity_poly.pdbx_seq_one_letter_code
_entity_poly.pdbx_strand_id
1 'polypeptide(L)'
;MSNNLWRIQGEKVTDGIWKATILLSKHHNETGTYNTHVYVDGKFYGGVVPIIKPSSAVVTAPSSVNLSEGSYEVTIDGVNSEVAQVLFPTWTEANGQDDLEQPWIQGTKVNEHKWKIIIPFSKHGNESGKYITHIYAKDNYGNVTIIGANLTDVIS
;
A
#
# COMPACT_ATOMS: atom_id res chain seq x y z
N MET A 1 -22.19 4.85 -23.06
CA MET A 1 -22.64 5.31 -21.73
C MET A 1 -21.43 5.85 -20.98
N SER A 2 -21.36 7.16 -20.76
CA SER A 2 -20.23 7.77 -20.04
C SER A 2 -20.35 7.44 -18.55
N ASN A 3 -19.42 6.66 -18.02
CA ASN A 3 -19.30 6.48 -16.57
C ASN A 3 -18.93 7.82 -15.96
N ASN A 4 -19.92 8.54 -15.42
CA ASN A 4 -19.68 9.74 -14.66
C ASN A 4 -19.00 9.34 -13.35
N LEU A 5 -17.68 9.54 -13.28
CA LEU A 5 -16.83 9.24 -12.11
C LEU A 5 -17.29 9.95 -10.82
N TRP A 6 -18.22 10.91 -10.91
CA TRP A 6 -18.73 11.71 -9.79
C TRP A 6 -20.10 11.25 -9.25
N ARG A 7 -20.71 10.18 -9.80
CA ARG A 7 -21.93 9.57 -9.24
C ARG A 7 -21.65 8.13 -8.84
N ILE A 8 -21.69 7.88 -7.54
CA ILE A 8 -21.54 6.55 -6.96
C ILE A 8 -22.93 6.10 -6.51
N GLN A 9 -23.40 4.98 -7.05
CA GLN A 9 -24.67 4.40 -6.65
C GLN A 9 -24.53 3.74 -5.28
N GLY A 10 -25.40 4.10 -4.35
CA GLY A 10 -25.50 3.40 -3.07
C GLY A 10 -26.06 2.00 -3.24
N GLU A 11 -25.55 1.07 -2.43
CA GLU A 11 -26.01 -0.30 -2.31
C GLU A 11 -26.87 -0.43 -1.06
N LYS A 12 -28.08 -1.00 -1.19
CA LYS A 12 -28.95 -1.27 -0.04
C LYS A 12 -28.33 -2.39 0.79
N VAL A 13 -28.03 -2.10 2.05
CA VAL A 13 -27.50 -3.09 3.00
C VAL A 13 -28.66 -3.79 3.70
N THR A 14 -29.60 -3.02 4.23
CA THR A 14 -30.85 -3.49 4.83
C THR A 14 -31.89 -2.36 4.81
N ASP A 15 -33.07 -2.57 5.38
CA ASP A 15 -34.10 -1.54 5.45
C ASP A 15 -33.61 -0.30 6.19
N GLY A 16 -33.70 0.85 5.51
CA GLY A 16 -33.21 2.14 6.01
C GLY A 16 -31.70 2.35 5.94
N ILE A 17 -30.91 1.35 5.52
CA ILE A 17 -29.44 1.44 5.51
C ILE A 17 -28.89 1.21 4.11
N TRP A 18 -28.16 2.19 3.60
CA TRP A 18 -27.47 2.17 2.33
C TRP A 18 -25.99 2.48 2.51
N LYS A 19 -25.12 1.86 1.71
CA LYS A 19 -23.67 2.06 1.73
C LYS A 19 -23.19 2.45 0.34
N ALA A 20 -22.25 3.39 0.26
CA ALA A 20 -21.51 3.67 -0.97
C ALA A 20 -20.01 3.60 -0.66
N THR A 21 -19.23 3.01 -1.55
CA THR A 21 -17.76 2.95 -1.44
C THR A 21 -17.14 3.92 -2.42
N ILE A 22 -16.37 4.89 -1.92
CA ILE A 22 -15.61 5.84 -2.73
C ILE A 22 -14.21 5.29 -2.92
N LEU A 23 -13.86 4.89 -4.14
CA LEU A 23 -12.52 4.41 -4.47
C LEU A 23 -11.60 5.59 -4.79
N LEU A 24 -10.65 5.88 -3.91
CA LEU A 24 -9.67 6.98 -4.10
C LEU A 24 -8.86 6.82 -5.41
N SER A 25 -8.67 5.58 -5.89
CA SER A 25 -8.02 5.30 -7.17
C SER A 25 -8.76 5.90 -8.37
N LYS A 26 -10.07 6.12 -8.26
CA LYS A 26 -10.89 6.83 -9.28
C LYS A 26 -10.80 8.36 -9.17
N HIS A 27 -10.12 8.85 -8.14
CA HIS A 27 -9.85 10.26 -7.85
C HIS A 27 -8.33 10.53 -7.75
N HIS A 28 -7.54 9.80 -8.53
CA HIS A 28 -6.08 9.91 -8.61
C HIS A 28 -5.34 9.78 -7.25
N ASN A 29 -5.99 9.17 -6.25
CA ASN A 29 -5.48 9.07 -4.88
C ASN A 29 -5.15 10.43 -4.25
N GLU A 30 -5.88 11.48 -4.63
CA GLU A 30 -5.68 12.83 -4.11
C GLU A 30 -5.99 12.88 -2.60
N THR A 31 -5.14 13.56 -1.85
CA THR A 31 -5.39 13.91 -0.45
C THR A 31 -6.16 15.21 -0.34
N GLY A 32 -6.80 15.46 0.79
CA GLY A 32 -7.54 16.66 1.08
C GLY A 32 -9.02 16.40 1.23
N THR A 33 -9.83 17.42 1.00
CA THR A 33 -11.25 17.40 1.31
C THR A 33 -12.08 16.79 0.19
N TYR A 34 -12.88 15.78 0.52
CA TYR A 34 -13.81 15.14 -0.41
C TYR A 34 -15.23 15.55 -0.07
N ASN A 35 -15.86 16.38 -0.90
CA ASN A 35 -17.24 16.79 -0.71
C ASN A 35 -18.18 15.75 -1.32
N THR A 36 -18.96 15.06 -0.49
CA THR A 36 -19.90 14.03 -0.92
C THR A 36 -21.32 14.46 -0.63
N HIS A 37 -22.15 14.61 -1.66
CA HIS A 37 -23.58 14.84 -1.51
C HIS A 37 -24.35 13.54 -1.69
N VAL A 38 -25.31 13.29 -0.80
CA VAL A 38 -26.19 12.13 -0.81
C VAL A 38 -27.56 12.54 -1.34
N TYR A 39 -28.05 11.81 -2.33
CA TYR A 39 -29.36 12.00 -2.92
C TYR A 39 -30.19 10.73 -2.78
N VAL A 40 -31.46 10.88 -2.39
CA VAL A 40 -32.46 9.81 -2.33
C VAL A 40 -33.58 10.18 -3.30
N ASP A 41 -33.86 9.30 -4.27
CA ASP A 41 -34.84 9.53 -5.34
C ASP A 41 -34.68 10.89 -6.05
N GLY A 42 -33.43 11.28 -6.29
CA GLY A 42 -33.08 12.54 -6.94
C GLY A 42 -33.17 13.79 -6.07
N LYS A 43 -33.60 13.67 -4.80
CA LYS A 43 -33.66 14.78 -3.83
C LYS A 43 -32.44 14.77 -2.93
N PHE A 44 -31.87 15.95 -2.68
CA PHE A 44 -30.75 16.10 -1.75
C PHE A 44 -31.20 15.68 -0.35
N TYR A 45 -30.44 14.78 0.26
CA TYR A 45 -30.72 14.24 1.58
C TYR A 45 -29.71 14.73 2.62
N GLY A 46 -28.45 14.93 2.23
CA GLY A 46 -27.40 15.41 3.11
C GLY A 46 -26.02 15.36 2.45
N GLY A 47 -24.98 15.67 3.20
CA GLY A 47 -23.61 15.59 2.70
C GLY A 47 -22.60 15.27 3.80
N VAL A 48 -21.48 14.70 3.40
CA VAL A 48 -20.33 14.41 4.25
C VAL A 48 -19.07 14.97 3.58
N VAL A 49 -18.15 15.45 4.40
CA VAL A 49 -16.92 16.12 3.95
C VAL A 49 -15.70 15.49 4.61
N PRO A 50 -15.36 14.22 4.29
CA PRO A 50 -14.16 13.60 4.80
C PRO A 50 -12.88 14.30 4.31
N ILE A 51 -11.84 14.26 5.15
CA ILE A 51 -10.49 14.72 4.80
C ILE A 51 -9.59 13.49 4.68
N ILE A 52 -9.10 13.24 3.47
CA ILE A 52 -8.13 12.20 3.17
C ILE A 52 -6.73 12.73 3.47
N LYS A 53 -6.01 12.08 4.37
CA LYS A 53 -4.63 12.44 4.71
C LYS A 53 -3.64 11.57 3.94
N PRO A 54 -2.42 12.06 3.68
CA PRO A 54 -1.35 11.20 3.18
C PRO A 54 -1.09 10.06 4.17
N SER A 55 -0.55 8.95 3.66
CA SER A 55 -0.08 7.85 4.49
C SER A 55 0.89 8.38 5.55
N SER A 56 0.61 8.09 6.82
CA SER A 56 1.54 8.38 7.93
C SER A 56 2.51 7.21 8.17
N ALA A 57 2.61 6.29 7.20
CA ALA A 57 3.39 5.08 7.36
C ALA A 57 4.89 5.37 7.45
N VAL A 58 5.57 4.67 8.35
CA VAL A 58 7.01 4.85 8.60
C VAL A 58 7.71 3.54 8.29
N VAL A 59 8.70 3.60 7.40
CA VAL A 59 9.54 2.46 7.04
C VAL A 59 10.78 2.43 7.93
N THR A 60 11.10 1.26 8.48
CA THR A 60 12.32 1.03 9.26
C THR A 60 13.05 -0.20 8.73
N ALA A 61 14.32 -0.01 8.41
CA ALA A 61 15.26 -1.03 7.94
C ALA A 61 16.69 -0.55 8.27
N PRO A 62 17.68 -1.46 8.32
CA PRO A 62 19.07 -1.04 8.44
C PRO A 62 19.50 -0.20 7.23
N SER A 63 20.28 0.85 7.47
CA SER A 63 20.92 1.61 6.39
C SER A 63 22.06 0.83 5.73
N SER A 64 22.70 -0.06 6.49
CA SER A 64 23.72 -0.99 6.00
C SER A 64 23.74 -2.27 6.83
N VAL A 65 24.09 -3.40 6.20
CA VAL A 65 24.16 -4.73 6.80
C VAL A 65 25.26 -5.55 6.11
N ASN A 66 25.94 -6.44 6.85
CA ASN A 66 26.93 -7.33 6.24
C ASN A 66 26.24 -8.49 5.49
N LEU A 67 26.76 -8.86 4.32
CA LEU A 67 26.28 -9.98 3.53
C LEU A 67 26.33 -11.31 4.32
N SER A 68 27.27 -11.42 5.26
CA SER A 68 27.41 -12.58 6.15
C SER A 68 26.22 -12.80 7.10
N GLU A 69 25.37 -11.78 7.32
CA GLU A 69 24.12 -11.91 8.10
C GLU A 69 23.06 -12.74 7.37
N GLY A 70 23.21 -12.95 6.05
CA GLY A 70 22.34 -13.76 5.21
C GLY A 70 20.97 -13.14 4.88
N SER A 71 20.52 -12.15 5.65
CA SER A 71 19.27 -11.43 5.41
C SER A 71 19.19 -10.12 6.20
N TYR A 72 18.16 -9.33 5.95
CA TYR A 72 17.76 -8.20 6.80
C TYR A 72 16.24 -8.08 6.91
N GLU A 73 15.75 -7.40 7.95
CA GLU A 73 14.32 -7.13 8.16
C GLU A 73 13.96 -5.71 7.69
N VAL A 74 12.82 -5.60 7.01
CA VAL A 74 12.16 -4.33 6.70
C VAL A 74 10.80 -4.32 7.38
N THR A 75 10.49 -3.24 8.07
CA THR A 75 9.18 -3.03 8.71
C THR A 75 8.53 -1.76 8.22
N ILE A 76 7.20 -1.75 8.19
CA ILE A 76 6.40 -0.56 7.95
C ILE A 76 5.32 -0.46 9.03
N ASP A 77 5.28 0.67 9.72
CA ASP A 77 4.30 1.02 10.76
C ASP A 77 3.33 2.09 10.25
N GLY A 78 2.18 2.29 10.87
CA GLY A 78 1.19 3.29 10.47
C GLY A 78 0.41 2.96 9.18
N VAL A 79 0.38 1.69 8.77
CA VAL A 79 -0.44 1.23 7.64
C VAL A 79 -1.92 1.27 8.04
N ASN A 80 -2.80 1.74 7.16
CA ASN A 80 -4.24 1.74 7.39
C ASN A 80 -4.74 0.29 7.68
N SER A 81 -5.56 0.12 8.71
CA SER A 81 -6.04 -1.19 9.17
C SER A 81 -6.93 -1.93 8.16
N GLU A 82 -7.52 -1.22 7.19
CA GLU A 82 -8.30 -1.76 6.08
C GLU A 82 -7.45 -2.37 4.96
N VAL A 83 -6.12 -2.18 4.99
CA VAL A 83 -5.20 -2.82 4.03
C VAL A 83 -5.21 -4.33 4.21
N ALA A 84 -5.45 -5.04 3.11
CA ALA A 84 -5.55 -6.49 3.08
C ALA A 84 -4.18 -7.16 3.03
N GLN A 85 -3.26 -6.62 2.22
CA GLN A 85 -1.91 -7.14 2.02
C GLN A 85 -0.91 -6.01 1.92
N VAL A 86 0.30 -6.23 2.43
CA VAL A 86 1.47 -5.37 2.16
C VAL A 86 2.51 -6.20 1.41
N LEU A 87 2.92 -5.71 0.24
CA LEU A 87 3.88 -6.36 -0.65
C LEU A 87 5.21 -5.61 -0.60
N PHE A 88 6.32 -6.36 -0.63
CA PHE A 88 7.69 -5.85 -0.54
C PHE A 88 8.52 -6.32 -1.74
N PRO A 89 8.25 -5.84 -2.96
CA PRO A 89 9.18 -6.04 -4.06
C PRO A 89 10.56 -5.46 -3.73
N THR A 90 11.57 -6.33 -3.79
CA THR A 90 12.96 -6.00 -3.54
C THR A 90 13.83 -6.47 -4.69
N TRP A 91 14.86 -5.70 -5.02
CA TRP A 91 15.88 -6.02 -6.00
C TRP A 91 17.20 -5.34 -5.65
N THR A 92 18.30 -5.83 -6.20
CA THR A 92 19.62 -5.17 -6.08
C THR A 92 19.78 -4.13 -7.18
N GLU A 93 20.55 -3.06 -6.96
CA GLU A 93 20.89 -2.13 -8.06
C GLU A 93 21.73 -2.80 -9.16
N ALA A 94 22.32 -3.97 -8.89
CA ALA A 94 23.09 -4.72 -9.87
C ALA A 94 22.15 -5.17 -11.00
N ASN A 95 22.53 -4.89 -12.25
CA ASN A 95 21.80 -5.29 -13.46
C ASN A 95 20.30 -4.88 -13.55
N GLY A 96 19.80 -4.04 -12.64
CA GLY A 96 18.43 -3.51 -12.69
C GLY A 96 17.49 -4.29 -11.78
N GLN A 97 16.36 -4.77 -12.29
CA GLN A 97 15.37 -5.56 -11.52
C GLN A 97 15.39 -7.03 -11.94
N ASP A 98 16.54 -7.55 -12.36
CA ASP A 98 16.68 -8.91 -12.87
C ASP A 98 16.48 -9.99 -11.79
N ASP A 99 16.72 -9.64 -10.53
CA ASP A 99 16.54 -10.50 -9.36
C ASP A 99 15.23 -10.24 -8.58
N LEU A 100 14.34 -9.40 -9.13
CA LEU A 100 13.04 -9.11 -8.52
C LEU A 100 12.16 -10.36 -8.48
N GLU A 101 11.75 -10.78 -7.28
CA GLU A 101 10.84 -11.92 -7.13
C GLU A 101 9.46 -11.64 -7.75
N GLN A 102 9.01 -12.57 -8.61
CA GLN A 102 7.69 -12.56 -9.25
C GLN A 102 6.93 -13.86 -8.89
N PRO A 103 5.75 -13.79 -8.25
CA PRO A 103 5.05 -12.56 -7.83
C PRO A 103 5.74 -11.85 -6.65
N TRP A 104 5.45 -10.55 -6.47
CA TRP A 104 5.93 -9.77 -5.33
C TRP A 104 5.56 -10.42 -3.99
N ILE A 105 6.51 -10.45 -3.06
CA ILE A 105 6.36 -11.17 -1.80
C ILE A 105 5.51 -10.36 -0.81
N GLN A 106 4.53 -11.05 -0.21
CA GLN A 106 3.71 -10.48 0.85
C GLN A 106 4.46 -10.53 2.18
N GLY A 107 4.46 -9.42 2.91
CA GLY A 107 4.95 -9.38 4.28
C GLY A 107 4.03 -10.12 5.26
N THR A 108 4.54 -10.27 6.47
CA THR A 108 3.80 -10.78 7.63
C THR A 108 3.21 -9.63 8.42
N LYS A 109 1.93 -9.72 8.77
CA LYS A 109 1.26 -8.75 9.65
C LYS A 109 1.74 -8.93 11.08
N VAL A 110 2.33 -7.89 11.66
CA VAL A 110 2.81 -7.86 13.05
C VAL A 110 1.69 -7.45 13.99
N ASN A 111 0.92 -6.43 13.60
CA ASN A 111 -0.32 -6.01 14.25
C ASN A 111 -1.22 -5.30 13.22
N GLU A 112 -2.34 -4.72 13.66
CA GLU A 112 -3.30 -4.05 12.77
C GLU A 112 -2.69 -3.00 11.83
N HIS A 113 -1.65 -2.29 12.28
CA HIS A 113 -1.03 -1.15 11.58
C HIS A 113 0.42 -1.40 11.15
N LYS A 114 1.00 -2.57 11.49
CA LYS A 114 2.41 -2.87 11.27
C LYS A 114 2.61 -4.17 10.52
N TRP A 115 3.48 -4.12 9.51
CA TRP A 115 3.87 -5.26 8.69
C TRP A 115 5.39 -5.37 8.61
N LYS A 116 5.89 -6.56 8.33
CA LYS A 116 7.31 -6.82 8.15
C LYS A 116 7.62 -7.85 7.08
N ILE A 117 8.83 -7.83 6.56
CA ILE A 117 9.39 -8.87 5.71
C ILE A 117 10.84 -9.13 6.10
N ILE A 118 11.30 -10.37 5.90
CA ILE A 118 12.72 -10.73 5.93
C ILE A 118 13.17 -10.90 4.48
N ILE A 119 14.23 -10.21 4.09
CA ILE A 119 14.80 -10.23 2.75
C ILE A 119 16.07 -11.07 2.79
N PRO A 120 16.03 -12.32 2.33
CA PRO A 120 17.21 -13.19 2.28
C PRO A 120 18.08 -12.86 1.07
N PHE A 121 19.38 -12.65 1.28
CA PHE A 121 20.33 -12.35 0.18
C PHE A 121 20.41 -13.49 -0.85
N SER A 122 20.14 -14.72 -0.43
CA SER A 122 20.09 -15.89 -1.33
C SER A 122 19.03 -15.78 -2.44
N LYS A 123 18.03 -14.92 -2.30
CA LYS A 123 17.03 -14.61 -3.35
C LYS A 123 17.51 -13.56 -4.36
N HIS A 124 18.60 -12.90 -4.03
CA HIS A 124 19.20 -11.77 -4.74
C HIS A 124 20.66 -12.08 -5.09
N GLY A 125 20.92 -13.33 -5.51
CA GLY A 125 22.26 -13.78 -5.92
C GLY A 125 23.35 -13.78 -4.85
N ASN A 126 23.02 -13.48 -3.58
CA ASN A 126 23.99 -13.09 -2.55
C ASN A 126 24.88 -11.91 -2.99
N GLU A 127 24.29 -10.95 -3.69
CA GLU A 127 25.02 -9.78 -4.15
C GLU A 127 25.22 -8.76 -3.03
N SER A 128 26.37 -8.08 -3.04
CA SER A 128 26.61 -6.87 -2.25
C SER A 128 26.20 -5.63 -3.04
N GLY A 129 25.98 -4.51 -2.34
CA GLY A 129 25.56 -3.23 -2.91
C GLY A 129 24.17 -2.83 -2.44
N LYS A 130 23.54 -1.91 -3.15
CA LYS A 130 22.26 -1.35 -2.73
C LYS A 130 21.11 -2.32 -3.03
N TYR A 131 20.33 -2.61 -2.00
CA TYR A 131 19.05 -3.28 -2.12
C TYR A 131 17.96 -2.21 -2.06
N ILE A 132 17.10 -2.18 -3.08
CA ILE A 132 15.96 -1.29 -3.18
C ILE A 132 14.72 -2.09 -2.80
N THR A 133 13.99 -1.65 -1.78
CA THR A 133 12.73 -2.26 -1.38
C THR A 133 11.61 -1.24 -1.53
N HIS A 134 10.69 -1.49 -2.46
CA HIS A 134 9.43 -0.76 -2.53
C HIS A 134 8.39 -1.45 -1.65
N ILE A 135 7.42 -0.69 -1.16
CA ILE A 135 6.38 -1.20 -0.26
C ILE A 135 5.02 -0.76 -0.79
N TYR A 136 4.17 -1.74 -1.08
CA TYR A 136 2.84 -1.51 -1.64
C TYR A 136 1.75 -2.02 -0.70
N ALA A 137 0.72 -1.21 -0.48
CA ALA A 137 -0.54 -1.67 0.11
C ALA A 137 -1.46 -2.16 -1.01
N LYS A 138 -2.12 -3.29 -0.77
CA LYS A 138 -3.21 -3.80 -1.58
C LYS A 138 -4.48 -3.92 -0.74
N ASP A 139 -5.56 -3.31 -1.23
CA ASP A 139 -6.87 -3.37 -0.56
C ASP A 139 -7.69 -4.60 -0.98
N ASN A 140 -8.84 -4.80 -0.34
CA ASN A 140 -9.76 -5.90 -0.63
C ASN A 140 -10.42 -5.82 -2.03
N TYR A 141 -10.29 -4.68 -2.71
CA TYR A 141 -10.81 -4.45 -4.06
C TYR A 141 -9.73 -4.65 -5.13
N GLY A 142 -8.51 -5.03 -4.73
CA GLY A 142 -7.38 -5.25 -5.62
C GLY A 142 -6.66 -3.97 -6.06
N ASN A 143 -6.98 -2.80 -5.49
CA ASN A 143 -6.21 -1.59 -5.75
C ASN A 143 -4.85 -1.72 -5.06
N VAL A 144 -3.80 -1.28 -5.76
CA VAL A 144 -2.42 -1.32 -5.26
C VAL A 144 -1.86 0.10 -5.25
N THR A 145 -1.24 0.51 -4.15
CA THR A 145 -0.64 1.85 -4.00
C THR A 145 0.69 1.75 -3.27
N ILE A 146 1.67 2.51 -3.75
CA ILE A 146 2.97 2.62 -3.06
C ILE A 146 2.78 3.39 -1.77
N ILE A 147 3.26 2.84 -0.66
CA ILE A 147 3.13 3.43 0.68
C ILE A 147 4.49 3.68 1.35
N GLY A 148 5.58 3.25 0.72
CA GLY A 148 6.93 3.50 1.19
C GLY A 148 7.98 2.90 0.25
N ALA A 149 9.23 3.28 0.49
CA ALA A 149 10.40 2.67 -0.11
C ALA A 149 11.58 2.79 0.86
N ASN A 150 12.58 1.93 0.69
CA ASN A 150 13.80 1.93 1.46
C ASN A 150 15.00 1.48 0.62
N LEU A 151 16.18 1.95 1.02
CA LEU A 151 17.49 1.54 0.52
C LEU A 151 18.31 0.97 1.69
N THR A 152 18.87 -0.22 1.50
CA THR A 152 19.83 -0.84 2.43
C THR A 152 21.11 -1.16 1.67
N ASP A 153 22.25 -0.76 2.21
CA ASP A 153 23.58 -1.07 1.64
C ASP A 153 24.15 -2.37 2.20
N VAL A 154 24.25 -3.41 1.38
CA VAL A 154 24.78 -4.72 1.77
C VAL A 154 26.28 -4.78 1.50
N ILE A 155 27.08 -4.82 2.56
CA ILE A 155 28.54 -4.79 2.48
C ILE A 155 29.15 -6.19 2.71
N SER A 156 30.28 -6.47 2.07
CA SER A 156 31.00 -7.75 2.18
C SER A 156 31.91 -7.81 3.40
#